data_AF-A0A9E6CGZ1-F1
#
_entry.id   AF-A0A9E6CGZ1-F1
#
_cell.length_a   1.000
_cell.length_b   1.000
_cell.length_c   1.000
_cell.angle_alpha   90.00
_cell.angle_beta   90.00
_cell.angle_gamma   90.00
#
_symmetry.space_group_name_H-M   'P 1'
#
loop_
_entity.id
_entity.type
_entity.pdbx_description
1 polymer ?
#
loop_
_entity_poly.entity_id
_entity_poly.type
_entity_poly.pdbx_seq_one_letter_code
_entity_poly.pdbx_strand_id
1 'polypeptide(L)'
;MNIVEKQEKLAAITKEYIDAIEDAISTLEKEIKEAMDVEKSGNPEWEKSIEGYIDELHSIIFSLPEPRHGHKDLHKKIAELRKRIKDIYADFKAMIKKG
;
A
#
# COMPACT_ATOMS: atom_id res chain seq x y z
N MET A 1 16.89 -3.85 29.68
CA MET A 1 16.35 -3.04 28.57
C MET A 1 15.76 -1.75 29.13
N ASN A 2 16.35 -0.60 28.84
CA ASN A 2 15.87 0.72 29.29
C ASN A 2 14.73 1.24 28.38
N ILE A 3 14.14 2.39 28.74
CA ILE A 3 13.02 2.97 27.99
C ILE A 3 13.41 3.44 26.57
N VAL A 4 14.66 3.86 26.36
CA VAL A 4 15.18 4.31 25.07
C VAL A 4 15.31 3.14 24.10
N GLU A 5 15.89 2.02 24.53
CA GLU A 5 16.01 0.80 23.73
C GLU A 5 14.62 0.25 23.33
N LYS A 6 13.60 0.41 24.19
CA LYS A 6 12.22 0.07 23.85
C LYS A 6 11.62 0.97 22.78
N GLN A 7 11.92 2.28 22.80
CA GLN A 7 11.48 3.22 21.78
C GLN A 7 12.12 2.94 20.42
N GLU A 8 13.43 2.66 20.39
CA GLU A 8 14.14 2.27 19.17
C GLU A 8 13.58 0.99 18.56
N LYS A 9 13.27 -0.02 19.39
CA LYS A 9 12.62 -1.25 18.93
C LYS A 9 11.25 -1.00 18.31
N LEU A 10 10.43 -0.12 18.91
CA LEU A 10 9.13 0.24 18.34
C LEU A 10 9.28 0.92 16.98
N ALA A 11 10.24 1.83 16.83
CA ALA A 11 10.53 2.48 15.56
C ALA A 11 10.99 1.50 14.47
N ALA A 12 11.83 0.52 14.83
CA ALA A 12 12.26 -0.54 13.91
C ALA A 12 11.08 -1.39 13.43
N ILE A 13 10.20 -1.82 14.33
CA ILE A 13 8.98 -2.57 13.98
C ILE A 13 8.06 -1.75 13.08
N THR A 14 7.86 -0.46 13.37
CA THR A 14 7.07 0.43 12.52
C THR A 14 7.67 0.53 11.12
N LYS A 15 8.99 0.64 11.01
CA LYS A 15 9.68 0.66 9.71
C LYS A 15 9.47 -0.64 8.94
N GLU A 16 9.68 -1.80 9.57
CA GLU A 16 9.47 -3.11 8.94
C GLU A 16 8.03 -3.27 8.43
N TYR A 17 7.05 -2.80 9.22
CA TYR A 17 5.65 -2.83 8.82
C TYR A 17 5.36 -1.94 7.60
N ILE A 18 5.92 -0.72 7.56
CA ILE A 18 5.81 0.20 6.42
C ILE A 18 6.46 -0.41 5.17
N ASP A 19 7.64 -1.01 5.32
CA ASP A 19 8.37 -1.64 4.21
C ASP A 19 7.57 -2.84 3.66
N ALA A 20 6.87 -3.61 4.50
CA ALA A 20 5.98 -4.69 4.05
C ALA A 20 4.75 -4.18 3.28
N ILE A 21 4.17 -3.05 3.69
CA ILE A 21 3.07 -2.41 2.95
C ILE A 21 3.56 -1.89 1.59
N GLU A 22 4.77 -1.33 1.54
CA GLU A 22 5.41 -0.86 0.31
C GLU A 22 5.61 -2.01 -0.70
N ASP A 23 6.03 -3.18 -0.23
CA ASP A 23 6.16 -4.40 -1.05
C ASP A 23 4.80 -4.93 -1.54
N ALA A 24 3.78 -4.93 -0.68
CA ALA A 24 2.43 -5.33 -1.04
C ALA A 24 1.83 -4.42 -2.13
N ILE A 25 2.00 -3.09 -2.00
CA ILE A 25 1.59 -2.12 -3.03
C ILE A 25 2.31 -2.39 -4.35
N SER A 26 3.63 -2.60 -4.30
CA SER A 26 4.43 -2.82 -5.50
C SER A 26 4.07 -4.13 -6.21
N THR A 27 3.71 -5.16 -5.44
CA THR A 27 3.18 -6.43 -5.97
C THR A 27 1.82 -6.23 -6.65
N LEU A 28 0.92 -5.48 -6.01
CA LEU A 28 -0.40 -5.17 -6.56
C LEU A 28 -0.31 -4.35 -7.87
N GLU A 29 0.56 -3.33 -7.90
CA GLU A 29 0.85 -2.54 -9.11
C GLU A 29 1.31 -3.45 -10.27
N LYS A 30 2.20 -4.40 -9.95
CA LYS A 30 2.71 -5.37 -10.93
C LYS A 30 1.61 -6.29 -11.45
N GLU A 31 0.77 -6.85 -10.58
CA GLU A 31 -0.34 -7.73 -10.98
C GLU A 31 -1.35 -7.02 -11.87
N ILE A 32 -1.72 -5.77 -11.54
CA ILE A 32 -2.63 -4.97 -12.36
C ILE A 32 -2.02 -4.72 -13.75
N LYS A 33 -0.73 -4.36 -13.80
CA LYS A 33 -0.03 -4.13 -15.06
C LYS A 33 0.06 -5.39 -15.91
N GLU A 34 0.42 -6.52 -15.31
CA GLU A 34 0.48 -7.80 -16.03
C GLU A 34 -0.89 -8.19 -16.57
N ALA A 35 -1.97 -7.96 -15.81
CA ALA A 35 -3.33 -8.25 -16.27
C ALA A 35 -3.77 -7.42 -17.48
N MET A 36 -3.26 -6.19 -17.65
CA MET A 36 -3.47 -5.39 -18.85
C MET A 36 -2.82 -6.03 -20.09
N ASP A 37 -1.64 -6.62 -19.93
CA ASP A 37 -0.87 -7.19 -21.04
C ASP A 37 -1.44 -8.53 -21.55
N VAL A 38 -2.22 -9.25 -20.72
CA VAL A 38 -2.83 -10.55 -21.05
C VAL A 38 -4.37 -10.52 -21.21
N GLU A 39 -4.98 -9.34 -21.36
CA GLU A 39 -6.43 -9.19 -21.58
C GLU A 39 -7.29 -9.81 -20.44
N LYS A 40 -6.73 -9.94 -19.22
CA LYS A 40 -7.44 -10.42 -18.03
C LYS A 40 -8.42 -9.39 -17.47
N SER A 41 -8.36 -8.14 -17.96
CA SER A 41 -9.10 -6.96 -17.50
C SER A 41 -10.61 -6.99 -17.71
N GLY A 42 -11.20 -8.16 -18.02
CA GLY A 42 -12.65 -8.37 -18.12
C GLY A 42 -13.15 -9.58 -17.34
N ASN A 43 -12.32 -10.16 -16.46
CA ASN A 43 -12.75 -11.22 -15.55
C ASN A 43 -13.31 -10.61 -14.25
N PRO A 44 -14.64 -10.72 -13.99
CA PRO A 44 -15.26 -10.08 -12.84
C PRO A 44 -14.76 -10.57 -11.48
N GLU A 45 -14.30 -11.82 -11.39
CA GLU A 45 -13.77 -12.39 -10.15
C GLU A 45 -12.38 -11.84 -9.84
N TRP A 46 -11.55 -11.68 -10.88
CA TRP A 46 -10.25 -11.05 -10.75
C TRP A 46 -10.39 -9.58 -10.39
N GLU A 47 -11.25 -8.83 -11.07
CA GLU A 47 -11.50 -7.42 -10.78
C GLU A 47 -11.96 -7.22 -9.32
N LYS A 48 -12.90 -8.04 -8.85
CA LYS A 48 -13.38 -7.99 -7.47
C LYS A 48 -12.29 -8.31 -6.46
N SER A 49 -11.40 -9.25 -6.78
CA SER A 49 -10.27 -9.61 -5.92
C SER A 49 -9.28 -8.45 -5.80
N ILE A 50 -8.91 -7.83 -6.92
CA ILE A 50 -8.04 -6.66 -6.95
C ILE A 50 -8.65 -5.47 -6.21
N GLU A 51 -9.94 -5.18 -6.42
CA GLU A 51 -10.63 -4.12 -5.69
C GLU A 51 -10.63 -4.37 -4.17
N GLY A 52 -10.84 -5.63 -3.75
CA GLY A 52 -10.74 -6.02 -2.34
C GLY A 52 -9.35 -5.77 -1.74
N TYR A 53 -8.28 -6.10 -2.47
CA TYR A 53 -6.91 -5.83 -2.03
C TYR A 53 -6.61 -4.33 -1.95
N ILE A 54 -7.09 -3.54 -2.92
CA ILE A 54 -6.94 -2.07 -2.89
C ILE A 54 -7.63 -1.50 -1.65
N ASP A 55 -8.86 -1.92 -1.36
CA ASP A 55 -9.64 -1.45 -0.22
C ASP A 55 -9.00 -1.83 1.12
N GLU A 56 -8.49 -3.05 1.25
CA GLU A 56 -7.79 -3.51 2.45
C GLU A 56 -6.51 -2.70 2.69
N LEU A 57 -5.66 -2.56 1.66
CA LEU A 57 -4.44 -1.76 1.76
C LEU A 57 -4.74 -0.29 2.04
N HIS A 58 -5.78 0.28 1.41
CA HIS A 58 -6.22 1.64 1.70
C HIS A 58 -6.62 1.77 3.18
N SER A 59 -7.41 0.85 3.72
CA SER A 59 -7.80 0.85 5.14
C SER A 59 -6.59 0.77 6.08
N ILE A 60 -5.64 -0.12 5.78
CA ILE A 60 -4.40 -0.27 6.56
C ILE A 60 -3.59 1.03 6.54
N ILE A 61 -3.30 1.58 5.35
CA ILE A 61 -2.44 2.77 5.19
C ILE A 61 -3.05 4.00 5.86
N PHE A 62 -4.37 4.18 5.78
CA PHE A 62 -5.05 5.32 6.39
C PHE A 62 -5.28 5.15 7.90
N SER A 63 -5.20 3.94 8.43
CA SER A 63 -5.23 3.67 9.88
C SER A 63 -3.84 3.72 10.53
N LEU A 64 -2.76 3.79 9.75
CA LEU A 64 -1.40 3.90 10.28
C LEU A 64 -1.24 5.12 11.19
N PRO A 65 -0.80 4.93 12.45
CA PRO A 65 -0.52 6.04 13.34
C PRO A 65 0.68 6.83 12.83
N GLU A 66 0.58 8.16 12.91
CA GLU A 66 1.72 9.03 12.62
C GLU A 66 2.86 8.75 13.62
N PRO A 67 4.10 8.46 13.15
CA PRO A 67 5.24 8.22 14.01
C PRO A 67 5.44 9.40 14.98
N ARG A 68 5.54 9.13 16.29
CA ARG A 68 5.82 10.19 17.28
C ARG A 68 7.33 10.26 17.49
N HIS A 69 7.89 11.48 17.39
CA HIS A 69 9.30 11.84 17.59
C HIS A 69 10.26 11.37 16.49
N GLY A 70 11.03 12.31 15.92
CA GLY A 70 12.29 12.05 15.19
C GLY A 70 12.21 11.42 13.79
N HIS A 71 11.16 10.68 13.46
CA HIS A 71 11.12 9.88 12.22
C HIS A 71 10.45 10.61 11.04
N LYS A 72 11.00 11.79 10.66
CA LYS A 72 10.53 12.56 9.49
C LYS A 72 10.46 11.72 8.20
N ASP A 73 11.35 10.74 8.06
CA ASP A 73 11.41 9.87 6.89
C ASP A 73 10.23 8.89 6.84
N LEU A 74 9.77 8.38 8.00
CA LEU A 74 8.60 7.51 8.06
C LEU A 74 7.31 8.28 7.74
N HIS A 75 7.18 9.53 8.19
CA HIS A 75 6.04 10.38 7.79
C HIS A 75 5.96 10.57 6.27
N LYS A 76 7.11 10.82 5.62
CA LYS A 76 7.17 10.95 4.16
C LYS A 76 6.76 9.65 3.48
N LYS A 77 7.29 8.51 3.92
CA LYS A 77 6.90 7.19 3.40
C LYS A 77 5.40 6.95 3.50
N ILE A 78 4.78 7.19 4.66
CA ILE A 78 3.33 7.01 4.84
C ILE A 78 2.54 7.92 3.90
N ALA A 79 2.95 9.18 3.75
CA ALA A 79 2.32 10.11 2.81
C ALA A 79 2.43 9.64 1.36
N GLU A 80 3.59 9.09 0.97
CA GLU A 80 3.81 8.49 -0.35
C GLU A 80 2.93 7.25 -0.57
N LEU A 81 2.83 6.35 0.42
CA LEU A 81 1.93 5.18 0.36
C LEU A 81 0.47 5.59 0.19
N ARG A 82 0.01 6.59 0.96
CA ARG A 82 -1.35 7.16 0.86
C ARG A 82 -1.64 7.72 -0.54
N LYS A 83 -0.64 8.31 -1.19
CA LYS A 83 -0.77 8.78 -2.57
C LYS A 83 -0.81 7.61 -3.54
N ARG A 84 0.16 6.69 -3.46
CA ARG A 84 0.28 5.53 -4.36
C ARG A 84 -0.99 4.69 -4.39
N ILE A 85 -1.59 4.36 -3.23
CA ILE A 85 -2.81 3.55 -3.21
C ILE A 85 -4.00 4.24 -3.90
N LYS A 86 -4.08 5.57 -3.83
CA LYS A 86 -5.11 6.34 -4.55
C LYS A 86 -4.86 6.36 -6.05
N ASP A 87 -3.60 6.51 -6.46
CA ASP A 87 -3.21 6.49 -7.86
C ASP A 87 -3.51 5.11 -8.47
N ILE A 88 -3.19 4.01 -7.75
CA ILE A 88 -3.54 2.63 -8.16
C ILE A 88 -5.04 2.44 -8.33
N TYR A 89 -5.84 2.91 -7.36
CA TYR A 89 -7.29 2.82 -7.46
C TYR A 89 -7.82 3.55 -8.71
N ALA A 90 -7.31 4.76 -8.97
CA ALA A 90 -7.71 5.54 -10.13
C ALA A 90 -7.32 4.85 -11.45
N ASP A 91 -6.09 4.33 -11.54
CA ASP A 91 -5.57 3.63 -12.71
C ASP A 91 -6.33 2.33 -12.96
N PHE A 92 -6.58 1.54 -11.91
CA PHE A 92 -7.39 0.32 -11.98
C PHE A 92 -8.81 0.61 -12.47
N LYS A 93 -9.48 1.63 -11.91
CA LYS A 93 -10.82 2.03 -12.36
C LYS A 93 -10.83 2.55 -13.81
N ALA A 94 -9.77 3.23 -14.23
CA ALA A 94 -9.64 3.69 -15.61
C ALA A 94 -9.39 2.52 -16.58
N MET A 95 -8.65 1.49 -16.16
CA MET A 95 -8.40 0.26 -16.91
C MET A 95 -9.70 -0.51 -17.15
N ILE A 96 -10.45 -0.84 -16.10
CA ILE A 96 -11.71 -1.61 -16.23
C ILE A 96 -12.78 -0.86 -17.03
N LYS A 97 -12.77 0.48 -17.02
CA LYS A 97 -13.72 1.29 -17.81
C LYS A 97 -13.40 1.31 -19.31
N LYS A 98 -12.15 1.00 -19.69
CA LYS A 98 -11.71 0.94 -21.10
C LYS A 98 -11.88 -0.44 -21.72
N GLY A 99 -12.05 -1.48 -20.90
CA GLY A 99 -12.32 -2.87 -21.32
C GLY A 99 -13.76 -3.11 -21.73
#